data_AF-A0A6G0XGH1-F1
#
_entry.id   AF-A0A6G0XGH1-F1
#
_cell.length_a   1.000
_cell.length_b   1.000
_cell.length_c   1.000
_cell.angle_alpha   90.00
_cell.angle_beta   90.00
_cell.angle_gamma   90.00
#
_symmetry.space_group_name_H-M   'P 1'
#
loop_
_entity.id
_entity.type
_entity.pdbx_description
1 polymer ?
#
loop_
_entity_poly.entity_id
_entity_poly.type
_entity_poly.pdbx_seq_one_letter_code
_entity_poly.pdbx_strand_id
1 'polypeptide(L)'
;MAGDQGPLDAKESLQDDDSDANDDDLEESNLEADPKTDEIYDKCFEVDWAASQVDKIVKDAVECRRIQELLKPHYRILVHLFRAYATSSSANEPFRFSNKTKLLDELSVVVSEPSRHGINDHPIHRHGMISFVVVLAQAYLKREELVMLLKRVAKEGLDISLAVRHLLYDNIVPYANIQDGNHFRRIFFDHPDVQSVMFKYIVGITKVFNAHATTSRSNAFSSTTTESGEVMRLLKFGNFLAIIPTLTQMDAKLDVAKVNHIFVSCLPIWPDELAPIAQELTLSGFQEALVKVAFVKFEKKVCKAGEDSCPASSTSERCRCDPRIANDKYKYSIQALVEGLEMILSKCGAPAARRNRRQSVKLDSIPKFLQANQN
;
A
#
# COMPACT_ATOMS: atom_id res chain seq x y z
N MET A 1 46.05 24.64 -63.11
CA MET A 1 47.30 23.98 -63.53
C MET A 1 48.22 23.92 -62.35
N ALA A 2 48.90 22.77 -62.17
CA ALA A 2 49.53 22.23 -60.95
C ALA A 2 48.47 21.74 -59.95
N GLY A 3 48.14 20.44 -59.80
CA GLY A 3 48.96 19.20 -59.86
C GLY A 3 49.43 18.88 -58.44
N ASP A 4 49.50 17.66 -57.93
CA ASP A 4 49.15 16.29 -58.34
C ASP A 4 49.35 15.43 -57.07
N GLN A 5 48.88 14.19 -57.07
CA GLN A 5 49.26 13.07 -56.17
C GLN A 5 48.71 12.99 -54.73
N GLY A 6 47.74 12.08 -54.54
CA GLY A 6 47.81 11.11 -53.42
C GLY A 6 48.80 9.97 -53.75
N PRO A 7 48.85 8.82 -53.02
CA PRO A 7 47.87 8.36 -52.03
C PRO A 7 48.44 7.49 -50.85
N LEU A 8 47.49 7.00 -50.02
CA LEU A 8 47.45 5.73 -49.25
C LEU A 8 48.25 5.52 -47.92
N ASP A 9 47.42 5.11 -46.94
CA ASP A 9 47.60 4.02 -45.96
C ASP A 9 48.17 4.27 -44.54
N ALA A 10 47.23 4.23 -43.58
CA ALA A 10 47.09 3.20 -42.53
C ALA A 10 47.08 3.69 -41.06
N LYS A 11 45.86 3.59 -40.50
CA LYS A 11 45.47 2.96 -39.21
C LYS A 11 45.58 3.71 -37.87
N GLU A 12 44.42 3.62 -37.19
CA GLU A 12 44.18 3.43 -35.75
C GLU A 12 44.36 4.63 -34.81
N SER A 13 43.26 5.23 -34.32
CA SER A 13 42.58 4.76 -33.10
C SER A 13 41.40 5.65 -32.71
N LEU A 14 40.42 5.00 -32.09
CA LEU A 14 39.12 5.45 -31.58
C LEU A 14 39.18 6.59 -30.56
N GLN A 15 38.14 7.43 -30.51
CA GLN A 15 37.34 7.60 -29.29
C GLN A 15 36.00 8.29 -29.54
N ASP A 16 34.98 7.64 -29.03
CA ASP A 16 33.55 7.97 -29.02
C ASP A 16 33.26 9.21 -28.16
N ASP A 17 32.23 9.97 -28.54
CA ASP A 17 31.42 10.74 -27.58
C ASP A 17 30.00 10.87 -28.13
N ASP A 18 29.30 9.73 -28.13
CA ASP A 18 27.83 9.68 -28.17
C ASP A 18 27.31 10.25 -26.85
N SER A 19 26.80 11.48 -26.90
CA SER A 19 25.89 11.98 -25.87
C SER A 19 24.47 11.63 -26.27
N ASP A 20 24.09 10.38 -25.98
CA ASP A 20 22.71 9.92 -25.95
C ASP A 20 21.95 10.72 -24.89
N ALA A 21 21.16 11.68 -25.37
CA ALA A 21 20.02 12.21 -24.63
C ALA A 21 18.95 11.11 -24.56
N ASN A 22 19.09 10.21 -23.58
CA ASN A 22 17.97 9.39 -23.13
C ASN A 22 17.19 10.19 -22.08
N ASP A 23 16.19 10.93 -22.58
CA ASP A 23 14.95 11.18 -21.84
C ASP A 23 14.32 9.81 -21.54
N ASP A 24 14.50 9.31 -20.32
CA ASP A 24 13.57 8.38 -19.68
C ASP A 24 13.68 8.58 -18.16
N ASP A 25 13.37 9.81 -17.76
CA ASP A 25 12.96 10.17 -16.40
C ASP A 25 11.67 9.43 -16.05
N LEU A 26 11.77 8.14 -15.70
CA LEU A 26 10.80 7.53 -14.79
C LEU A 26 11.07 8.08 -13.40
N GLU A 27 10.64 9.32 -13.19
CA GLU A 27 10.73 10.01 -11.91
C GLU A 27 10.19 9.09 -10.80
N GLU A 28 10.96 8.95 -9.72
CA GLU A 28 10.56 8.31 -8.46
C GLU A 28 9.18 8.80 -7.94
N SER A 29 8.73 9.97 -8.42
CA SER A 29 7.40 10.55 -8.21
C SER A 29 6.24 9.64 -8.66
N ASN A 30 6.47 8.73 -9.62
CA ASN A 30 5.47 7.77 -10.13
C ASN A 30 5.32 6.52 -9.26
N LEU A 31 6.22 6.31 -8.28
CA LEU A 31 6.27 5.11 -7.42
C LEU A 31 5.63 5.35 -6.04
N GLU A 32 4.83 6.40 -5.91
CA GLU A 32 4.15 6.75 -4.67
C GLU A 32 3.01 5.77 -4.35
N ALA A 33 2.86 5.47 -3.06
CA ALA A 33 1.82 4.55 -2.58
C ALA A 33 0.40 5.05 -2.87
N ASP A 34 0.18 6.37 -2.86
CA ASP A 34 -1.01 6.99 -3.47
C ASP A 34 -0.58 8.15 -4.38
N PRO A 35 -0.70 7.94 -5.70
CA PRO A 35 -0.34 8.91 -6.73
C PRO A 35 -1.05 10.27 -6.57
N LYS A 36 -0.36 11.34 -6.99
CA LYS A 36 -0.87 12.72 -6.97
C LYS A 36 -1.95 12.96 -8.03
N THR A 37 -1.87 12.25 -9.15
CA THR A 37 -2.82 12.34 -10.27
C THR A 37 -3.68 11.08 -10.37
N ASP A 38 -4.87 11.22 -10.94
CA ASP A 38 -5.80 10.10 -11.11
C ASP A 38 -5.45 9.22 -12.33
N GLU A 39 -4.48 9.61 -13.16
CA GLU A 39 -4.14 8.92 -14.41
C GLU A 39 -3.76 7.44 -14.21
N ILE A 40 -2.96 7.16 -13.19
CA ILE A 40 -2.55 5.80 -12.84
C ILE A 40 -3.71 5.01 -12.21
N TYR A 41 -4.61 5.67 -11.48
CA TYR A 41 -5.84 5.05 -10.99
C TYR A 41 -6.77 4.70 -12.14
N ASP A 42 -6.91 5.57 -13.14
CA ASP A 42 -7.69 5.31 -14.35
C ASP A 42 -7.12 4.11 -15.11
N LYS A 43 -5.80 4.04 -15.31
CA LYS A 43 -5.13 2.87 -15.91
C LYS A 43 -5.41 1.59 -15.12
N CYS A 44 -5.30 1.65 -13.80
CA CYS A 44 -5.61 0.51 -12.94
C CYS A 44 -7.09 0.11 -13.01
N PHE A 45 -8.01 1.09 -13.06
CA PHE A 45 -9.44 0.83 -13.17
C PHE A 45 -9.77 0.10 -14.46
N GLU A 46 -9.22 0.48 -15.61
CA GLU A 46 -9.51 -0.20 -16.87
C GLU A 46 -9.06 -1.68 -16.85
N VAL A 47 -7.88 -1.95 -16.28
CA VAL A 47 -7.37 -3.33 -16.11
C VAL A 47 -8.28 -4.12 -15.16
N ASP A 48 -8.59 -3.56 -14.00
CA ASP A 48 -9.41 -4.24 -13.00
C ASP A 48 -10.86 -4.42 -13.46
N TRP A 49 -11.42 -3.45 -14.18
CA TRP A 49 -12.75 -3.54 -14.76
C TRP A 49 -12.83 -4.70 -15.75
N ALA A 50 -11.86 -4.82 -16.66
CA ALA A 50 -11.78 -5.93 -17.60
C ALA A 50 -11.66 -7.30 -16.88
N ALA A 51 -10.92 -7.36 -15.78
CA ALA A 51 -10.74 -8.58 -14.98
C ALA A 51 -11.91 -8.88 -14.02
N SER A 52 -12.75 -7.88 -13.69
CA SER A 52 -13.82 -7.98 -12.67
C SER A 52 -14.97 -8.91 -13.06
N GLN A 53 -15.15 -9.17 -14.36
CA GLN A 53 -16.25 -9.99 -14.90
C GLN A 53 -17.65 -9.45 -14.54
N VAL A 54 -17.82 -8.12 -14.43
CA VAL A 54 -19.13 -7.49 -14.16
C VAL A 54 -20.17 -7.85 -15.22
N ASP A 55 -19.77 -8.08 -16.47
CA ASP A 55 -20.62 -8.57 -17.58
C ASP A 55 -21.24 -9.96 -17.30
N LYS A 56 -20.64 -10.74 -16.40
CA LYS A 56 -21.25 -11.99 -15.92
C LYS A 56 -22.40 -11.76 -14.95
N ILE A 57 -22.37 -10.65 -14.21
CA ILE A 57 -23.35 -10.26 -13.19
C ILE A 57 -24.47 -9.41 -13.81
N VAL A 58 -24.10 -8.45 -14.67
CA VAL A 58 -25.00 -7.48 -15.31
C VAL A 58 -25.01 -7.75 -16.81
N LYS A 59 -26.10 -8.35 -17.29
CA LYS A 59 -26.24 -8.77 -18.70
C LYS A 59 -26.59 -7.65 -19.66
N ASP A 60 -27.21 -6.59 -19.16
CA ASP A 60 -27.51 -5.41 -19.96
C ASP A 60 -26.25 -4.56 -20.14
N ALA A 61 -25.84 -4.37 -21.39
CA ALA A 61 -24.66 -3.59 -21.76
C ALA A 61 -24.81 -2.10 -21.39
N VAL A 62 -26.04 -1.55 -21.42
CA VAL A 62 -26.28 -0.16 -21.04
C VAL A 62 -26.08 0.03 -19.54
N GLU A 63 -26.64 -0.87 -18.73
CA GLU A 63 -26.43 -0.88 -17.28
C GLU A 63 -24.97 -1.12 -16.92
N CYS A 64 -24.29 -2.04 -17.59
CA CYS A 64 -22.87 -2.31 -17.38
C CYS A 64 -22.02 -1.06 -17.61
N ARG A 65 -22.28 -0.32 -18.71
CA ARG A 65 -21.61 0.96 -19.00
C ARG A 65 -21.92 2.03 -17.95
N ARG A 66 -23.19 2.17 -17.53
CA ARG A 66 -23.57 3.12 -16.48
C ARG A 66 -22.86 2.82 -15.15
N ILE A 67 -22.72 1.55 -14.79
CA ILE A 67 -21.97 1.13 -13.59
C ILE A 67 -20.49 1.45 -13.74
N GLN A 68 -19.90 1.23 -14.92
CA GLN A 68 -18.50 1.58 -15.20
C GLN A 68 -18.25 3.07 -14.98
N GLU A 69 -19.07 3.91 -15.61
CA GLU A 69 -19.00 5.37 -15.51
C GLU A 69 -19.22 5.86 -14.09
N LEU A 70 -20.05 5.15 -13.31
CA LEU A 70 -20.32 5.46 -11.92
C LEU A 70 -19.16 5.08 -10.99
N LEU A 71 -18.52 3.93 -11.18
CA LEU A 71 -17.47 3.43 -10.27
C LEU A 71 -16.10 4.03 -10.58
N LYS A 72 -15.80 4.34 -11.85
CA LYS A 72 -14.48 4.84 -12.28
C LYS A 72 -13.97 6.04 -11.46
N PRO A 73 -14.76 7.12 -11.24
CA PRO A 73 -14.29 8.28 -10.47
C PRO A 73 -13.97 7.96 -9.00
N HIS A 74 -14.52 6.86 -8.49
CA HIS A 74 -14.39 6.41 -7.10
C HIS A 74 -13.42 5.23 -6.95
N TYR A 75 -12.73 4.83 -8.02
CA TYR A 75 -11.87 3.64 -7.99
C TYR A 75 -10.78 3.73 -6.92
N ARG A 76 -10.21 4.91 -6.71
CA ARG A 76 -9.25 5.16 -5.63
C ARG A 76 -9.79 4.78 -4.25
N ILE A 77 -11.02 5.18 -3.94
CA ILE A 77 -11.70 4.80 -2.69
C ILE A 77 -11.79 3.27 -2.58
N LEU A 78 -12.16 2.59 -3.66
CA LEU A 78 -12.27 1.12 -3.68
C LEU A 78 -10.92 0.44 -3.45
N VAL A 79 -9.83 0.97 -3.99
CA VAL A 79 -8.47 0.46 -3.76
C VAL A 79 -8.06 0.64 -2.30
N HIS A 80 -8.31 1.80 -1.70
CA HIS A 80 -8.03 2.02 -0.27
C HIS A 80 -8.86 1.11 0.62
N LEU A 81 -10.13 0.93 0.27
CA LEU A 81 -11.01 0.01 1.00
C LEU A 81 -10.52 -1.43 0.87
N PHE A 82 -10.13 -1.87 -0.32
CA PHE A 82 -9.47 -3.16 -0.51
C PHE A 82 -8.26 -3.29 0.42
N ARG A 83 -7.35 -2.30 0.42
CA ARG A 83 -6.15 -2.30 1.27
C ARG A 83 -6.46 -2.40 2.77
N ALA A 84 -7.52 -1.76 3.23
CA ALA A 84 -7.93 -1.75 4.63
C ALA A 84 -8.31 -3.16 5.16
N TYR A 85 -8.83 -4.02 4.28
CA TYR A 85 -9.29 -5.37 4.63
C TYR A 85 -8.51 -6.47 3.92
N ALA A 86 -7.44 -6.12 3.21
CA ALA A 86 -6.62 -7.09 2.52
C ALA A 86 -5.65 -7.76 3.50
N THR A 87 -5.56 -9.08 3.37
CA THR A 87 -4.67 -9.91 4.17
C THR A 87 -3.75 -10.69 3.24
N SER A 88 -2.50 -10.85 3.63
CA SER A 88 -1.60 -11.82 3.01
C SER A 88 -1.74 -13.16 3.74
N SER A 89 -2.01 -14.23 2.98
CA SER A 89 -2.00 -15.61 3.47
C SER A 89 -0.58 -16.18 3.57
N SER A 90 0.36 -15.65 2.78
CA SER A 90 1.77 -16.03 2.81
C SER A 90 2.67 -14.96 2.17
N ALA A 91 3.96 -14.97 2.50
CA ALA A 91 4.92 -13.98 2.02
C ALA A 91 5.13 -13.95 0.49
N ASN A 92 4.60 -14.93 -0.23
CA ASN A 92 4.74 -15.07 -1.69
C ASN A 92 3.40 -14.96 -2.45
N GLU A 93 2.28 -14.74 -1.75
CA GLU A 93 0.97 -14.60 -2.38
C GLU A 93 0.53 -13.14 -2.37
N PRO A 94 -0.15 -12.66 -3.44
CA PRO A 94 -0.73 -11.33 -3.46
C PRO A 94 -1.72 -11.16 -2.33
N PHE A 95 -1.84 -9.93 -1.84
CA PHE A 95 -2.84 -9.58 -0.85
C PHE A 95 -4.24 -9.86 -1.39
N ARG A 96 -5.11 -10.41 -0.53
CA ARG A 96 -6.49 -10.73 -0.89
C ARG A 96 -7.47 -10.12 0.09
N PHE A 97 -8.59 -9.66 -0.44
CA PHE A 97 -9.69 -9.15 0.35
C PHE A 97 -10.50 -10.33 0.94
N SER A 98 -10.27 -10.57 2.22
CA SER A 98 -10.81 -11.71 2.97
C SER A 98 -11.89 -11.30 3.96
N ASN A 99 -11.83 -10.11 4.55
CA ASN A 99 -12.73 -9.68 5.63
C ASN A 99 -13.96 -8.91 5.12
N LYS A 100 -14.80 -9.55 4.29
CA LYS A 100 -16.00 -8.93 3.69
C LYS A 100 -17.08 -8.67 4.73
N THR A 101 -17.30 -9.62 5.64
CA THR A 101 -18.27 -9.51 6.74
C THR A 101 -17.99 -8.30 7.63
N LYS A 102 -16.74 -8.13 8.04
CA LYS A 102 -16.30 -6.97 8.81
C LYS A 102 -16.54 -5.64 8.07
N LEU A 103 -16.28 -5.61 6.76
CA LEU A 103 -16.56 -4.42 5.94
C LEU A 103 -18.05 -4.08 5.95
N LEU A 104 -18.95 -5.06 5.81
CA LEU A 104 -20.40 -4.83 5.86
C LEU A 104 -20.83 -4.19 7.17
N ASP A 105 -20.31 -4.70 8.29
CA ASP A 105 -20.60 -4.20 9.63
C ASP A 105 -20.16 -2.73 9.77
N GLU A 106 -18.95 -2.40 9.30
CA GLU A 106 -18.38 -1.04 9.39
C GLU A 106 -19.06 -0.06 8.41
N LEU A 107 -19.53 -0.53 7.25
CA LEU A 107 -20.35 0.25 6.32
C LEU A 107 -21.81 0.44 6.79
N SER A 108 -22.22 -0.21 7.89
CA SER A 108 -23.62 -0.29 8.33
C SER A 108 -24.57 -0.83 7.25
N VAL A 109 -24.08 -1.75 6.42
CA VAL A 109 -24.81 -2.37 5.32
C VAL A 109 -25.36 -3.72 5.78
N VAL A 110 -26.67 -3.79 5.97
CA VAL A 110 -27.34 -5.02 6.39
C VAL A 110 -27.82 -5.81 5.19
N VAL A 111 -27.28 -7.02 5.00
CA VAL A 111 -27.71 -7.98 3.98
C VAL A 111 -28.27 -9.22 4.66
N SER A 112 -29.52 -9.58 4.35
CA SER A 112 -30.11 -10.83 4.80
C SER A 112 -29.43 -12.02 4.13
N GLU A 113 -28.92 -12.97 4.93
CA GLU A 113 -28.22 -14.17 4.45
C GLU A 113 -27.13 -13.89 3.38
N PRO A 114 -26.04 -13.16 3.72
CA PRO A 114 -25.01 -12.73 2.75
C PRO A 114 -24.46 -13.88 1.89
N SER A 115 -24.29 -15.06 2.48
CA SER A 115 -23.80 -16.27 1.80
C SER A 115 -24.67 -16.70 0.61
N ARG A 116 -25.99 -16.45 0.64
CA ARG A 116 -26.88 -16.76 -0.51
C ARG A 116 -26.62 -15.87 -1.71
N HIS A 117 -26.02 -14.71 -1.48
CA HIS A 117 -25.61 -13.77 -2.52
C HIS A 117 -24.13 -13.94 -2.91
N GLY A 118 -23.46 -15.00 -2.44
CA GLY A 118 -22.03 -15.19 -2.66
C GLY A 118 -21.14 -14.24 -1.86
N ILE A 119 -21.72 -13.49 -0.91
CA ILE A 119 -21.00 -12.59 -0.01
C ILE A 119 -20.49 -13.43 1.17
N ASN A 120 -19.24 -13.85 1.08
CA ASN A 120 -18.55 -14.61 2.10
C ASN A 120 -17.07 -14.18 2.19
N ASP A 121 -16.38 -14.64 3.23
CA ASP A 121 -14.98 -14.29 3.47
C ASP A 121 -13.99 -15.10 2.60
N HIS A 122 -14.45 -15.66 1.46
CA HIS A 122 -13.56 -16.27 0.49
C HIS A 122 -12.63 -15.21 -0.13
N PRO A 123 -11.30 -15.37 -0.09
CA PRO A 123 -10.38 -14.32 -0.50
C PRO A 123 -10.52 -13.95 -1.98
N ILE A 124 -10.63 -12.65 -2.29
CA ILE A 124 -10.67 -12.14 -3.67
C ILE A 124 -9.51 -11.17 -3.96
N HIS A 125 -9.11 -11.08 -5.23
CA HIS A 125 -8.10 -10.15 -5.73
C HIS A 125 -8.62 -8.71 -5.82
N ARG A 126 -7.75 -7.73 -6.13
CA ARG A 126 -8.13 -6.30 -6.20
C ARG A 126 -9.26 -6.06 -7.20
N HIS A 127 -9.15 -6.63 -8.40
CA HIS A 127 -10.19 -6.54 -9.44
C HIS A 127 -11.55 -7.11 -9.00
N GLY A 128 -11.53 -8.09 -8.09
CA GLY A 128 -12.75 -8.66 -7.50
C GLY A 128 -13.52 -7.68 -6.63
N MET A 129 -12.90 -6.58 -6.18
CA MET A 129 -13.57 -5.55 -5.41
C MET A 129 -14.70 -4.87 -6.22
N ILE A 130 -14.50 -4.67 -7.52
CA ILE A 130 -15.50 -4.06 -8.40
C ILE A 130 -16.74 -4.94 -8.47
N SER A 131 -16.57 -6.23 -8.78
CA SER A 131 -17.69 -7.17 -8.87
C SER A 131 -18.36 -7.40 -7.51
N PHE A 132 -17.57 -7.41 -6.42
CA PHE A 132 -18.11 -7.47 -5.06
C PHE A 132 -19.06 -6.29 -4.77
N VAL A 133 -18.69 -5.05 -5.10
CA VAL A 133 -19.55 -3.87 -4.91
C VAL A 133 -20.88 -4.01 -5.67
N VAL A 134 -20.83 -4.52 -6.90
CA VAL A 134 -22.05 -4.74 -7.71
C VAL A 134 -22.95 -5.82 -7.08
N VAL A 135 -22.38 -6.95 -6.65
CA VAL A 135 -23.11 -8.02 -5.96
C VAL A 135 -23.70 -7.52 -4.64
N LEU A 136 -22.93 -6.74 -3.88
CA LEU A 136 -23.36 -6.16 -2.62
C LEU A 136 -24.54 -5.21 -2.83
N ALA A 137 -24.49 -4.35 -3.85
CA ALA A 137 -25.57 -3.42 -4.16
C ALA A 137 -26.88 -4.16 -4.50
N GLN A 138 -26.79 -5.24 -5.29
CA GLN A 138 -27.94 -6.09 -5.60
C GLN A 138 -28.52 -6.78 -4.36
N ALA A 139 -27.68 -7.20 -3.41
CA ALA A 139 -28.11 -7.85 -2.19
C ALA A 139 -28.71 -6.85 -1.18
N TYR A 140 -28.08 -5.68 -1.03
CA TYR A 140 -28.52 -4.60 -0.15
C TYR A 140 -29.93 -4.10 -0.50
N LEU A 141 -30.23 -3.94 -1.79
CA LEU A 141 -31.55 -3.49 -2.23
C LEU A 141 -32.69 -4.50 -2.04
N LYS A 142 -32.41 -5.79 -1.86
CA LYS A 142 -33.44 -6.82 -1.68
C LYS A 142 -34.11 -6.79 -0.30
N ARG A 143 -33.77 -5.83 0.56
CA ARG A 143 -34.40 -5.62 1.88
C ARG A 143 -35.82 -5.07 1.74
N GLU A 144 -36.80 -5.75 2.34
CA GLU A 144 -38.24 -5.44 2.23
C GLU A 144 -38.62 -3.98 2.60
N GLU A 145 -37.89 -3.35 3.53
CA GLU A 145 -38.12 -1.97 3.96
C GLU A 145 -37.70 -0.93 2.90
N LEU A 146 -36.58 -1.16 2.19
CA LEU A 146 -36.16 -0.32 1.06
C LEU A 146 -37.03 -0.59 -0.18
N VAL A 147 -37.49 -1.83 -0.33
CA VAL A 147 -38.43 -2.26 -1.38
C VAL A 147 -39.76 -1.49 -1.29
N MET A 148 -40.20 -1.01 -0.13
CA MET A 148 -41.41 -0.17 -0.02
C MET A 148 -41.18 1.27 -0.55
N LEU A 149 -39.98 1.83 -0.36
CA LEU A 149 -39.58 3.11 -0.93
C LEU A 149 -39.32 2.99 -2.44
N LEU A 150 -38.69 1.87 -2.84
CA LEU A 150 -38.38 1.53 -4.23
C LEU A 150 -39.58 0.99 -5.00
N LYS A 151 -40.65 0.47 -4.38
CA LYS A 151 -41.93 0.19 -5.06
C LYS A 151 -42.53 1.45 -5.69
N ARG A 152 -42.15 2.64 -5.18
CA ARG A 152 -42.49 3.94 -5.74
C ARG A 152 -41.61 4.32 -6.95
N VAL A 153 -40.36 3.84 -6.99
CA VAL A 153 -39.40 3.95 -8.12
C VAL A 153 -39.61 2.84 -9.16
N ALA A 154 -40.12 1.68 -8.76
CA ALA A 154 -40.36 0.48 -9.56
C ALA A 154 -41.48 0.65 -10.62
N LYS A 155 -42.13 1.81 -10.65
CA LYS A 155 -42.93 2.21 -11.81
C LYS A 155 -42.08 2.51 -13.05
N GLU A 156 -40.77 2.74 -12.87
CA GLU A 156 -39.80 3.09 -13.92
C GLU A 156 -38.70 2.03 -14.13
N GLY A 157 -38.59 1.02 -13.25
CA GLY A 157 -37.54 -0.01 -13.30
C GLY A 157 -36.50 0.17 -12.19
N LEU A 158 -35.99 -0.94 -11.66
CA LEU A 158 -34.90 -0.95 -10.69
C LEU A 158 -33.59 -1.21 -11.45
N ASP A 159 -32.99 -0.13 -11.96
CA ASP A 159 -31.71 -0.18 -12.66
C ASP A 159 -30.58 -0.54 -11.65
N ILE A 160 -29.75 -1.54 -11.98
CA ILE A 160 -28.65 -2.01 -11.09
C ILE A 160 -27.66 -0.87 -10.84
N SER A 161 -27.47 0.00 -11.83
CA SER A 161 -26.69 1.23 -11.70
C SER A 161 -27.20 2.15 -10.58
N LEU A 162 -28.51 2.24 -10.36
CA LEU A 162 -29.09 3.01 -9.25
C LEU A 162 -28.81 2.35 -7.89
N ALA A 163 -28.83 1.02 -7.83
CA ALA A 163 -28.44 0.25 -6.64
C ALA A 163 -26.99 0.53 -6.24
N VAL A 164 -26.09 0.46 -7.22
CA VAL A 164 -24.67 0.76 -7.02
C VAL A 164 -24.50 2.20 -6.57
N ARG A 165 -25.26 3.14 -7.15
CA ARG A 165 -25.22 4.55 -6.75
C ARG A 165 -25.59 4.74 -5.29
N HIS A 166 -26.66 4.12 -4.81
CA HIS A 166 -27.07 4.22 -3.41
C HIS A 166 -26.01 3.64 -2.47
N LEU A 167 -25.58 2.40 -2.70
CA LEU A 167 -24.52 1.79 -1.87
C LEU A 167 -23.26 2.65 -1.86
N LEU A 168 -22.87 3.21 -3.01
CA LEU A 168 -21.66 4.01 -3.15
C LEU A 168 -21.75 5.32 -2.35
N TYR A 169 -22.78 6.13 -2.59
CA TYR A 169 -22.87 7.47 -1.99
C TYR A 169 -23.44 7.48 -0.57
N ASP A 170 -24.27 6.51 -0.20
CA ASP A 170 -24.91 6.46 1.11
C ASP A 170 -24.04 5.70 2.14
N ASN A 171 -23.19 4.75 1.70
CA ASN A 171 -22.38 3.93 2.59
C ASN A 171 -20.87 4.00 2.31
N ILE A 172 -20.42 3.68 1.09
CA ILE A 172 -18.99 3.48 0.80
C ILE A 172 -18.21 4.80 0.84
N VAL A 173 -18.63 5.81 0.09
CA VAL A 173 -17.92 7.10 -0.01
C VAL A 173 -17.85 7.80 1.36
N PRO A 174 -18.95 7.91 2.15
CA PRO A 174 -18.87 8.48 3.49
C PRO A 174 -17.88 7.77 4.41
N TYR A 175 -17.84 6.43 4.34
CA TYR A 175 -16.95 5.61 5.16
C TYR A 175 -15.48 5.73 4.74
N ALA A 176 -15.21 5.51 3.45
CA ALA A 176 -13.86 5.38 2.93
C ALA A 176 -13.12 6.72 2.77
N ASN A 177 -13.83 7.84 2.78
CA ASN A 177 -13.21 9.17 2.82
C ASN A 177 -12.34 9.39 4.09
N ILE A 178 -12.57 8.58 5.14
CA ILE A 178 -11.79 8.60 6.39
C ILE A 178 -10.44 7.88 6.24
N GLN A 179 -10.31 6.95 5.28
CA GLN A 179 -9.15 6.07 5.10
C GLN A 179 -8.25 6.47 3.93
N ASP A 180 -8.39 7.69 3.40
CA ASP A 180 -7.59 8.19 2.29
C ASP A 180 -6.09 8.27 2.69
N GLY A 181 -5.22 7.50 2.03
CA GLY A 181 -3.78 7.52 2.31
C GLY A 181 -3.12 8.87 2.05
N ASN A 182 -3.68 9.69 1.14
CA ASN A 182 -3.21 11.07 0.94
C ASN A 182 -3.55 11.98 2.11
N HIS A 183 -4.58 11.68 2.91
CA HIS A 183 -4.84 12.43 4.14
C HIS A 183 -3.67 12.27 5.11
N PHE A 184 -3.25 11.02 5.35
CA PHE A 184 -2.13 10.74 6.23
C PHE A 184 -0.85 11.42 5.73
N ARG A 185 -0.58 11.37 4.42
CA ARG A 185 0.60 12.05 3.88
C ARG A 185 0.58 13.55 4.11
N ARG A 186 -0.51 14.19 3.68
CA ARG A 186 -0.66 15.65 3.75
C ARG A 186 -0.59 16.21 5.18
N ILE A 187 -1.13 15.47 6.15
CA ILE A 187 -1.17 15.95 7.55
C ILE A 187 0.08 15.56 8.33
N PHE A 188 0.53 14.31 8.18
CA PHE A 188 1.56 13.75 9.05
C PHE A 188 2.86 13.49 8.33
N PHE A 189 2.86 12.73 7.24
CA PHE A 189 4.10 12.32 6.58
C PHE A 189 4.88 13.52 6.05
N ASP A 190 4.23 14.39 5.26
CA ASP A 190 4.85 15.54 4.59
C ASP A 190 5.03 16.74 5.54
N HIS A 191 4.68 16.59 6.83
CA HIS A 191 4.84 17.66 7.79
C HIS A 191 6.33 18.03 7.94
N PRO A 192 6.71 19.32 7.92
CA PRO A 192 8.12 19.74 7.95
C PRO A 192 8.93 19.15 9.11
N ASP A 193 8.36 19.11 10.31
CA ASP A 193 9.04 18.54 11.49
C ASP A 193 9.27 17.03 11.37
N VAL A 194 8.32 16.31 10.77
CA VAL A 194 8.43 14.86 10.52
C VAL A 194 9.50 14.61 9.46
N GLN A 195 9.47 15.36 8.36
CA GLN A 195 10.46 15.27 7.30
C GLN A 195 11.88 15.64 7.79
N SER A 196 12.01 16.63 8.68
CA SER A 196 13.28 16.97 9.31
C SER A 196 13.87 15.80 10.10
N VAL A 197 13.03 15.06 10.84
CA VAL A 197 13.46 13.85 11.55
C VAL A 197 13.82 12.73 10.58
N MET A 198 13.01 12.49 9.55
CA MET A 198 13.30 11.48 8.54
C MET A 198 14.63 11.74 7.84
N PHE A 199 14.89 13.00 7.46
CA PHE A 199 16.15 13.44 6.88
C PHE A 199 17.32 13.23 7.83
N LYS A 200 17.18 13.59 9.11
CA LYS A 200 18.23 13.37 10.14
C LYS A 200 18.64 11.90 10.26
N TYR A 201 17.72 10.95 10.10
CA TYR A 201 17.97 9.51 10.22
C TYR A 201 18.09 8.78 8.88
N ILE A 202 18.08 9.48 7.74
CA ILE A 202 17.96 8.88 6.40
C ILE A 202 19.01 7.80 6.14
N VAL A 203 20.26 8.04 6.54
CA VAL A 203 21.36 7.08 6.34
C VAL A 203 21.10 5.76 7.10
N GLY A 204 20.58 5.85 8.32
CA GLY A 204 20.23 4.67 9.14
C GLY A 204 19.03 3.94 8.55
N ILE A 205 18.00 4.68 8.15
CA ILE A 205 16.79 4.13 7.51
C ILE A 205 17.16 3.37 6.23
N THR A 206 17.94 3.98 5.34
CA THR A 206 18.38 3.37 4.09
C THR A 206 19.24 2.14 4.33
N LYS A 207 20.09 2.13 5.36
CA LYS A 207 20.88 0.94 5.74
C LYS A 207 19.98 -0.22 6.20
N VAL A 208 18.99 0.06 7.06
CA VAL A 208 18.02 -0.95 7.51
C VAL A 208 17.23 -1.47 6.32
N PHE A 209 16.71 -0.59 5.46
CA PHE A 209 16.01 -0.97 4.25
C PHE A 209 16.88 -1.89 3.37
N ASN A 210 18.09 -1.46 3.01
CA ASN A 210 18.98 -2.23 2.15
C ASN A 210 19.45 -3.57 2.74
N ALA A 211 19.52 -3.69 4.07
CA ALA A 211 19.87 -4.94 4.75
C ALA A 211 18.76 -6.00 4.67
N HIS A 212 17.51 -5.57 4.46
CA HIS A 212 16.33 -6.44 4.46
C HIS A 212 15.61 -6.49 3.11
N ALA A 213 15.83 -5.51 2.24
CA ALA A 213 15.24 -5.44 0.91
C ALA A 213 15.96 -6.40 -0.04
N THR A 214 15.17 -7.05 -0.88
CA THR A 214 15.65 -7.95 -1.93
C THR A 214 15.88 -7.17 -3.22
N THR A 215 16.97 -7.49 -3.92
CA THR A 215 17.22 -6.96 -5.25
C THR A 215 16.31 -7.64 -6.27
N SER A 216 15.43 -6.88 -6.92
CA SER A 216 14.70 -7.37 -8.09
C SER A 216 15.62 -7.26 -9.31
N ARG A 217 16.03 -8.41 -9.86
CA ARG A 217 16.78 -8.48 -11.13
C ARG A 217 15.86 -8.62 -12.36
N SER A 218 14.58 -8.92 -12.13
CA SER A 218 13.52 -8.81 -13.13
C SER A 218 12.99 -7.39 -13.14
N ASN A 219 12.46 -6.96 -14.30
CA ASN A 219 11.74 -5.71 -14.43
C ASN A 219 10.71 -5.58 -13.27
N ALA A 220 10.93 -4.63 -12.35
CA ALA A 220 10.09 -4.46 -11.15
C ALA A 220 8.64 -4.08 -11.48
N PHE A 221 8.42 -3.62 -12.71
CA PHE A 221 7.15 -3.12 -13.23
C PHE A 221 6.31 -4.18 -13.96
N SER A 222 6.88 -5.36 -14.22
CA SER A 222 6.20 -6.44 -14.94
C SER A 222 6.32 -7.76 -14.19
N SER A 223 5.25 -8.55 -14.22
CA SER A 223 5.31 -9.96 -13.84
C SER A 223 6.15 -10.83 -14.80
N THR A 224 6.49 -10.32 -16.00
CA THR A 224 7.28 -11.06 -17.02
C THR A 224 8.78 -10.78 -16.91
N THR A 225 9.59 -11.83 -17.01
CA THR A 225 11.04 -11.83 -16.74
C THR A 225 11.91 -11.34 -17.91
N THR A 226 11.36 -10.62 -18.86
CA THR A 226 12.05 -10.26 -20.11
C THR A 226 12.28 -8.77 -20.17
N GLU A 227 13.34 -8.29 -19.52
CA GLU A 227 14.17 -7.13 -19.93
C GLU A 227 15.14 -6.73 -18.82
N SER A 228 16.32 -6.24 -19.20
CA SER A 228 17.33 -5.68 -18.30
C SER A 228 16.86 -4.33 -17.75
N GLY A 229 16.02 -4.39 -16.71
CA GLY A 229 15.57 -3.21 -15.97
C GLY A 229 16.61 -2.74 -14.94
N GLU A 230 16.44 -1.50 -14.47
CA GLU A 230 17.21 -0.96 -13.35
C GLU A 230 17.11 -1.83 -12.10
N VAL A 231 18.21 -1.89 -11.36
CA VAL A 231 18.34 -2.69 -10.14
C VAL A 231 17.59 -1.99 -9.00
N MET A 232 16.31 -2.32 -8.84
CA MET A 232 15.50 -1.83 -7.71
C MET A 232 15.59 -2.76 -6.49
N ARG A 233 15.63 -2.16 -5.30
CA ARG A 233 15.50 -2.89 -4.03
C ARG A 233 14.10 -2.71 -3.47
N LEU A 234 13.47 -3.83 -3.15
CA LEU A 234 12.09 -3.88 -2.69
C LEU A 234 11.99 -4.69 -1.39
N LEU A 235 11.10 -4.27 -0.50
CA LEU A 235 10.95 -4.86 0.84
C LEU A 235 9.62 -5.63 0.95
N LYS A 236 9.73 -6.95 1.05
CA LYS A 236 8.61 -7.87 1.28
C LYS A 236 8.00 -7.74 2.68
N PHE A 237 6.72 -8.07 2.80
CA PHE A 237 5.99 -8.06 4.07
C PHE A 237 6.67 -8.87 5.17
N GLY A 238 7.15 -10.08 4.87
CA GLY A 238 7.85 -10.92 5.86
C GLY A 238 9.12 -10.26 6.42
N ASN A 239 9.85 -9.52 5.58
CA ASN A 239 11.05 -8.81 6.00
C ASN A 239 10.70 -7.53 6.78
N PHE A 240 9.66 -6.81 6.34
CA PHE A 240 9.11 -5.68 7.11
C PHE A 240 8.66 -6.12 8.52
N LEU A 241 7.93 -7.23 8.62
CA LEU A 241 7.47 -7.80 9.89
C LEU A 241 8.66 -8.21 10.79
N ALA A 242 9.77 -8.65 10.21
CA ALA A 242 10.99 -8.96 10.96
C ALA A 242 11.72 -7.70 11.47
N ILE A 243 11.64 -6.58 10.75
CA ILE A 243 12.22 -5.29 11.17
C ILE A 243 11.46 -4.72 12.37
N ILE A 244 10.13 -4.74 12.36
CA ILE A 244 9.30 -4.03 13.36
C ILE A 244 9.70 -4.35 14.81
N PRO A 245 9.83 -5.62 15.25
CA PRO A 245 10.26 -5.98 16.61
C PRO A 245 11.63 -5.41 17.01
N THR A 246 12.52 -5.18 16.04
CA THR A 246 13.87 -4.64 16.30
C THR A 246 13.83 -3.13 16.55
N LEU A 247 12.93 -2.42 15.86
CA LEU A 247 12.77 -0.96 15.97
C LEU A 247 11.80 -0.59 17.10
N THR A 248 10.78 -1.40 17.34
CA THR A 248 9.75 -1.14 18.34
C THR A 248 9.24 -2.46 18.94
N GLN A 249 8.78 -2.41 20.19
CA GLN A 249 8.15 -3.58 20.81
C GLN A 249 6.75 -3.79 20.20
N MET A 250 6.43 -5.01 19.75
CA MET A 250 5.05 -5.37 19.39
C MET A 250 4.21 -5.58 20.66
N ASP A 251 2.96 -5.13 20.62
CA ASP A 251 2.01 -5.21 21.73
C ASP A 251 0.56 -5.19 21.20
N ALA A 252 -0.45 -5.16 22.08
CA ALA A 252 -1.85 -5.10 21.67
C ALA A 252 -2.20 -3.87 20.80
N LYS A 253 -1.40 -2.79 20.83
CA LYS A 253 -1.60 -1.62 19.98
C LYS A 253 -0.96 -1.78 18.61
N LEU A 254 0.09 -2.57 18.48
CA LEU A 254 0.80 -2.85 17.23
C LEU A 254 1.05 -4.37 17.12
N ASP A 255 0.02 -5.08 16.69
CA ASP A 255 0.05 -6.52 16.43
C ASP A 255 0.34 -6.81 14.95
N VAL A 256 0.41 -8.09 14.58
CA VAL A 256 0.71 -8.51 13.19
C VAL A 256 -0.35 -8.00 12.22
N ALA A 257 -1.63 -7.99 12.62
CA ALA A 257 -2.72 -7.53 11.78
C ALA A 257 -2.60 -6.04 11.45
N LYS A 258 -2.24 -5.21 12.44
CA LYS A 258 -1.98 -3.77 12.23
C LYS A 258 -0.72 -3.51 11.43
N VAL A 259 0.34 -4.30 11.62
CA VAL A 259 1.56 -4.20 10.80
C VAL A 259 1.26 -4.56 9.35
N ASN A 260 0.43 -5.59 9.11
CA ASN A 260 -0.08 -5.94 7.78
C ASN A 260 -0.87 -4.78 7.16
N HIS A 261 -1.81 -4.19 7.91
CA HIS A 261 -2.58 -3.04 7.45
C HIS A 261 -1.68 -1.85 7.06
N ILE A 262 -0.71 -1.51 7.92
CA ILE A 262 0.26 -0.44 7.64
C ILE A 262 1.02 -0.75 6.36
N PHE A 263 1.57 -1.96 6.22
CA PHE A 263 2.34 -2.37 5.05
C PHE A 263 1.53 -2.21 3.77
N VAL A 264 0.34 -2.80 3.72
CA VAL A 264 -0.52 -2.78 2.52
C VAL A 264 -0.95 -1.36 2.16
N SER A 265 -1.19 -0.50 3.16
CA SER A 265 -1.54 0.90 2.95
C SER A 265 -0.40 1.76 2.37
N CYS A 266 0.84 1.26 2.37
CA CYS A 266 2.03 1.94 1.85
C CYS A 266 2.57 1.31 0.57
N LEU A 267 1.86 0.35 -0.03
CA LEU A 267 2.27 -0.24 -1.31
C LEU A 267 2.02 0.75 -2.46
N PRO A 268 2.88 0.78 -3.49
CA PRO A 268 2.57 1.44 -4.77
C PRO A 268 1.28 0.91 -5.41
N ILE A 269 0.56 1.79 -6.11
CA ILE A 269 -0.59 1.41 -6.93
C ILE A 269 -0.11 1.24 -8.37
N TRP A 270 -0.29 0.04 -8.91
CA TRP A 270 0.17 -0.32 -10.25
C TRP A 270 -0.88 -1.12 -11.01
N PRO A 271 -0.98 -1.00 -12.35
CA PRO A 271 -1.98 -1.74 -13.12
C PRO A 271 -1.86 -3.25 -12.94
N ASP A 272 -0.64 -3.78 -13.00
CA ASP A 272 -0.34 -5.17 -12.69
C ASP A 272 -0.18 -5.37 -11.17
N GLU A 273 -1.18 -5.96 -10.51
CA GLU A 273 -1.12 -6.29 -9.07
C GLU A 273 -0.12 -7.42 -8.74
N LEU A 274 0.36 -8.14 -9.76
CA LEU A 274 1.37 -9.19 -9.62
C LEU A 274 2.79 -8.67 -9.81
N ALA A 275 2.96 -7.43 -10.28
CA ALA A 275 4.27 -6.80 -10.38
C ALA A 275 4.91 -6.68 -8.98
N PRO A 276 6.22 -6.92 -8.85
CA PRO A 276 6.93 -6.77 -7.57
C PRO A 276 6.70 -5.40 -6.91
N ILE A 277 6.65 -4.33 -7.70
CA ILE A 277 6.41 -2.97 -7.22
C ILE A 277 5.03 -2.80 -6.56
N ALA A 278 4.03 -3.59 -6.93
CA ALA A 278 2.69 -3.55 -6.35
C ALA A 278 2.55 -4.37 -5.06
N GLN A 279 3.53 -5.23 -4.75
CA GLN A 279 3.49 -6.18 -3.63
C GLN A 279 4.54 -5.90 -2.56
N GLU A 280 5.54 -5.10 -2.87
CA GLU A 280 6.70 -4.85 -2.02
C GLU A 280 6.91 -3.35 -1.82
N LEU A 281 7.40 -2.94 -0.65
CA LEU A 281 7.64 -1.53 -0.36
C LEU A 281 8.90 -1.03 -1.06
N THR A 282 8.78 0.14 -1.69
CA THR A 282 9.92 1.00 -2.04
C THR A 282 10.54 1.61 -0.77
N LEU A 283 11.68 2.29 -0.92
CA LEU A 283 12.26 3.03 0.21
C LEU A 283 11.30 4.11 0.74
N SER A 284 10.62 4.84 -0.16
CA SER A 284 9.62 5.83 0.21
C SER A 284 8.41 5.19 0.93
N GLY A 285 7.89 4.07 0.42
CA GLY A 285 6.82 3.32 1.09
C GLY A 285 7.25 2.82 2.49
N PHE A 286 8.50 2.39 2.64
CA PHE A 286 9.06 2.01 3.94
C PHE A 286 9.18 3.19 4.91
N GLN A 287 9.60 4.36 4.42
CA GLN A 287 9.64 5.60 5.21
C GLN A 287 8.25 5.98 5.72
N GLU A 288 7.24 5.98 4.85
CA GLU A 288 5.85 6.25 5.24
C GLU A 288 5.35 5.22 6.27
N ALA A 289 5.67 3.94 6.06
CA ALA A 289 5.30 2.88 6.99
C ALA A 289 5.90 3.09 8.39
N LEU A 290 7.14 3.59 8.51
CA LEU A 290 7.74 3.92 9.81
C LEU A 290 7.00 5.06 10.52
N VAL A 291 6.54 6.07 9.79
CA VAL A 291 5.73 7.16 10.35
C VAL A 291 4.35 6.64 10.78
N LYS A 292 3.70 5.77 10.02
CA LYS A 292 2.45 5.11 10.43
C LYS A 292 2.63 4.21 11.66
N VAL A 293 3.76 3.51 11.78
CA VAL A 293 4.09 2.73 12.99
C VAL A 293 4.24 3.64 14.21
N ALA A 294 4.93 4.78 14.08
CA ALA A 294 5.03 5.78 15.13
C ALA A 294 3.63 6.30 15.50
N PHE A 295 2.84 6.68 14.50
CA PHE A 295 1.49 7.17 14.68
C PHE A 295 0.63 6.19 15.48
N VAL A 296 0.54 4.92 15.07
CA VAL A 296 -0.27 3.89 15.77
C VAL A 296 0.19 3.68 17.22
N LYS A 297 1.50 3.77 17.49
CA LYS A 297 2.03 3.64 18.86
C LYS A 297 1.65 4.82 19.75
N PHE A 298 1.64 6.02 19.19
CA PHE A 298 1.46 7.27 19.93
C PHE A 298 0.10 7.94 19.67
N GLU A 299 -0.82 7.27 18.97
CA GLU A 299 -2.12 7.77 18.49
C GLU A 299 -2.86 8.59 19.56
N LYS A 300 -3.05 8.05 20.77
CA LYS A 300 -3.73 8.78 21.86
C LYS A 300 -3.08 10.11 22.24
N LYS A 301 -1.75 10.20 22.16
CA LYS A 301 -1.01 11.44 22.44
C LYS A 301 -1.06 12.38 21.23
N VAL A 302 -1.07 11.82 20.02
CA VAL A 302 -1.17 12.59 18.78
C VAL A 302 -2.57 13.19 18.65
N CYS A 303 -3.63 12.40 18.75
CA CYS A 303 -5.02 12.81 18.48
C CYS A 303 -5.78 13.38 19.71
N LYS A 304 -5.07 13.74 20.80
CA LYS A 304 -5.58 14.39 22.03
C LYS A 304 -7.02 14.00 22.46
N ALA A 305 -7.31 12.70 22.51
CA ALA A 305 -8.58 12.09 22.93
C ALA A 305 -9.82 12.33 22.03
N GLY A 306 -9.67 12.92 20.84
CA GLY A 306 -10.65 12.82 19.77
C GLY A 306 -10.45 11.52 18.98
N GLU A 307 -11.54 10.92 18.50
CA GLU A 307 -11.45 9.80 17.55
C GLU A 307 -10.64 10.20 16.32
N ASP A 308 -9.85 9.25 15.82
CA ASP A 308 -8.93 9.38 14.69
C ASP A 308 -9.69 9.53 13.36
N SER A 309 -10.37 10.66 13.21
CA SER A 309 -11.33 10.91 12.15
C SER A 309 -10.95 12.21 11.43
N CYS A 310 -10.87 12.20 10.09
CA CYS A 310 -10.65 13.45 9.34
C CYS A 310 -11.79 14.40 9.72
N PRO A 311 -11.48 15.58 10.27
CA PRO A 311 -12.49 16.53 10.74
C PRO A 311 -13.34 17.12 9.61
N ALA A 312 -13.03 16.84 8.35
CA ALA A 312 -13.89 17.08 7.21
C ALA A 312 -14.73 15.83 6.91
N SER A 313 -15.76 15.55 7.72
CA SER A 313 -16.86 14.64 7.37
C SER A 313 -18.13 15.49 7.30
N SER A 314 -18.99 15.43 6.28
CA SER A 314 -19.48 14.33 5.45
C SER A 314 -19.76 14.85 4.02
N THR A 315 -19.84 13.96 3.01
CA THR A 315 -20.23 14.19 1.58
C THR A 315 -19.14 14.45 0.51
N SER A 316 -17.86 14.56 0.84
CA SER A 316 -16.82 14.77 -0.19
C SER A 316 -16.25 13.44 -0.71
N GLU A 317 -16.12 13.31 -2.02
CA GLU A 317 -15.45 12.18 -2.72
C GLU A 317 -13.97 12.03 -2.34
N ARG A 318 -13.39 13.02 -1.65
CA ARG A 318 -11.96 13.11 -1.30
C ARG A 318 -11.75 13.82 0.03
N CYS A 319 -10.64 13.50 0.70
CA CYS A 319 -10.20 14.27 1.84
C CYS A 319 -9.77 15.68 1.40
N ARG A 320 -10.45 16.69 1.94
CA ARG A 320 -10.15 18.12 1.75
C ARG A 320 -9.63 18.79 3.02
N CYS A 321 -9.21 17.98 4.01
CA CYS A 321 -8.62 18.49 5.24
C CYS A 321 -7.40 19.40 4.85
N ASP A 322 -7.44 20.68 5.24
CA ASP A 322 -6.34 21.64 5.01
C ASP A 322 -5.08 21.14 5.74
N PRO A 323 -3.91 20.99 5.09
CA PRO A 323 -2.68 20.55 5.75
C PRO A 323 -2.34 21.34 7.02
N ARG A 324 -2.75 22.62 7.11
CA ARG A 324 -2.55 23.46 8.30
C ARG A 324 -3.25 22.93 9.54
N ILE A 325 -4.23 22.03 9.39
CA ILE A 325 -4.90 21.37 10.50
C ILE A 325 -3.95 20.52 11.35
N ALA A 326 -2.85 20.04 10.77
CA ALA A 326 -1.77 19.38 11.50
C ALA A 326 -1.19 20.27 12.61
N ASN A 327 -1.15 21.58 12.36
CA ASN A 327 -0.66 22.59 13.29
C ASN A 327 -1.72 23.07 14.30
N ASP A 328 -2.96 22.58 14.18
CA ASP A 328 -4.00 22.84 15.17
C ASP A 328 -3.67 22.06 16.45
N LYS A 329 -3.10 22.78 17.41
CA LYS A 329 -2.70 22.24 18.72
C LYS A 329 -3.87 21.64 19.50
N TYR A 330 -5.11 21.92 19.14
CA TYR A 330 -6.29 21.33 19.76
C TYR A 330 -6.68 19.99 19.13
N LYS A 331 -6.26 19.72 17.89
CA LYS A 331 -6.56 18.48 17.16
C LYS A 331 -5.42 17.48 17.20
N TYR A 332 -4.21 17.94 16.86
CA TYR A 332 -3.05 17.07 16.76
C TYR A 332 -1.87 17.58 17.59
N SER A 333 -1.08 16.64 18.09
CA SER A 333 0.23 16.88 18.70
C SER A 333 1.31 16.32 17.79
N ILE A 334 1.75 17.11 16.81
CA ILE A 334 2.86 16.74 15.91
C ILE A 334 4.13 16.47 16.72
N GLN A 335 4.37 17.23 17.79
CA GLN A 335 5.49 16.98 18.69
C GLN A 335 5.49 15.55 19.26
N ALA A 336 4.32 15.02 19.64
CA ALA A 336 4.22 13.65 20.14
C ALA A 336 4.53 12.60 19.05
N LEU A 337 4.16 12.88 17.80
CA LEU A 337 4.51 12.04 16.65
C LEU A 337 6.02 12.09 16.37
N VAL A 338 6.61 13.29 16.36
CA VAL A 338 8.05 13.54 16.15
C VAL A 338 8.88 12.82 17.21
N GLU A 339 8.56 12.97 18.50
CA GLU A 339 9.23 12.28 19.59
C GLU A 339 9.11 10.75 19.48
N GLY A 340 7.92 10.27 19.12
CA GLY A 340 7.68 8.86 18.89
C GLY A 340 8.48 8.29 17.72
N LEU A 341 8.58 9.05 16.64
CA LEU A 341 9.35 8.70 15.45
C LEU A 341 10.85 8.70 15.75
N GLU A 342 11.38 9.73 16.42
CA GLU A 342 12.79 9.77 16.85
C GLU A 342 13.15 8.58 17.73
N MET A 343 12.26 8.17 18.65
CA MET A 343 12.46 6.99 19.49
C MET A 343 12.63 5.72 18.66
N ILE A 344 11.82 5.53 17.62
CA ILE A 344 11.89 4.39 16.71
C ILE A 344 13.18 4.47 15.86
N LEU A 345 13.45 5.62 15.26
CA LEU A 345 14.54 5.82 14.31
C LEU A 345 15.93 5.87 14.95
N SER A 346 16.02 6.24 16.23
CA SER A 346 17.27 6.16 17.00
C SER A 346 17.90 4.76 16.96
N LYS A 347 17.08 3.71 16.81
CA LYS A 347 17.54 2.32 16.68
C LYS A 347 18.03 1.96 15.28
N CYS A 348 17.62 2.70 14.25
CA CYS A 348 18.16 2.56 12.89
C CYS A 348 19.60 3.08 12.80
N GLY A 349 19.95 4.08 13.61
CA GLY A 349 21.28 4.70 13.66
C GLY A 349 22.25 4.07 14.66
N ALA A 350 21.76 3.22 15.58
CA ALA A 350 22.63 2.48 16.49
C ALA A 350 23.55 1.59 15.65
N PRO A 351 24.89 1.66 15.82
CA PRO A 351 25.76 0.66 15.24
C PRO A 351 25.22 -0.69 15.67
N ALA A 352 25.13 -1.65 14.74
CA ALA A 352 24.93 -3.04 15.10
C ALA A 352 26.10 -3.46 16.00
N ALA A 353 25.98 -3.17 17.29
CA ALA A 353 26.90 -3.61 18.31
C ALA A 353 26.76 -5.12 18.26
N ARG A 354 27.74 -5.72 17.59
CA ARG A 354 27.96 -7.16 17.45
C ARG A 354 27.31 -7.88 18.63
N ARG A 355 26.15 -8.48 18.41
CA ARG A 355 25.73 -9.67 19.18
C ARG A 355 26.61 -10.84 18.74
N ASN A 356 27.94 -10.66 18.81
CA ASN A 356 28.84 -11.76 19.08
C ASN A 356 28.54 -12.12 20.52
N ARG A 357 27.61 -13.06 20.67
CA ARG A 357 27.47 -13.89 21.85
C ARG A 357 28.89 -14.30 22.21
N ARG A 358 29.46 -13.71 23.26
CA ARG A 358 30.64 -14.28 23.93
C ARG A 358 30.18 -15.66 24.37
N GLN A 359 30.41 -16.68 23.53
CA GLN A 359 30.57 -18.02 24.03
C GLN A 359 31.79 -17.91 24.95
N SER A 360 31.54 -17.79 26.25
CA SER A 360 32.57 -18.12 27.21
C SER A 360 32.93 -19.56 26.91
N VAL A 361 34.10 -19.77 26.31
CA VAL A 361 34.73 -21.08 26.32
C VAL A 361 34.94 -21.39 27.79
N LYS A 362 34.06 -22.22 28.37
CA LYS A 362 34.39 -22.92 29.60
C LYS A 362 35.50 -23.88 29.22
N LEU A 363 36.73 -23.52 29.58
CA LEU A 363 37.89 -24.39 29.63
C LEU A 363 37.69 -25.38 30.79
N ASP A 364 36.70 -26.25 30.68
CA ASP A 364 36.45 -27.32 31.64
C ASP A 364 35.83 -28.51 30.91
N SER A 365 36.66 -29.20 30.14
CA SER A 365 36.57 -30.64 29.87
C SER A 365 37.65 -31.03 28.86
N ILE A 366 38.87 -31.21 29.36
CA ILE A 366 39.83 -32.14 28.75
C ILE A 366 39.55 -33.49 29.42
N PRO A 367 38.91 -34.48 28.76
CA PRO A 367 38.86 -35.82 29.30
C PRO A 367 40.23 -36.46 29.11
N LYS A 368 40.82 -36.88 30.23
CA LYS A 368 41.98 -37.75 30.32
C LYS A 368 41.80 -38.98 29.41
N PHE A 369 42.50 -38.99 28.28
CA PHE A 369 42.79 -40.20 27.53
C PHE A 369 44.27 -40.18 27.19
N LEU A 370 45.11 -40.42 28.19
CA LEU A 370 46.50 -40.86 28.08
C LEU A 370 46.98 -41.20 29.51
N GLN A 371 46.56 -42.36 30.01
CA GLN A 371 47.25 -43.16 31.03
C GLN A 371 46.40 -44.41 31.33
N ALA A 372 46.41 -45.37 30.41
CA ALA A 372 46.34 -46.76 30.77
C ALA A 372 47.80 -47.25 30.84
N ASN A 373 48.27 -47.44 32.08
CA ASN A 373 49.43 -48.23 32.51
C ASN A 373 49.70 -49.41 31.56
N GLN A 374 50.92 -49.73 31.10
CA GLN A 374 52.16 -49.94 31.87
C GLN A 374 51.91 -50.51 33.26
N ASN A 375 51.35 -51.73 33.29
CA ASN A 375 51.98 -52.89 33.94
C ASN A 375 51.26 -54.16 33.51
#